data_AF-A0A3P1ZEJ4-F1
#
_entry.id   AF-A0A3P1ZEJ4-F1
#
_cell.length_a   1.000
_cell.length_b   1.000
_cell.length_c   1.000
_cell.angle_alpha   90.00
_cell.angle_beta   90.00
_cell.angle_gamma   90.00
#
_symmetry.space_group_name_H-M   'P 1'
#
loop_
_entity.id
_entity.type
_entity.pdbx_description
1 polymer ?
#
loop_
_entity_poly.entity_id
_entity_poly.type
_entity_poly.pdbx_seq_one_letter_code
_entity_poly.pdbx_strand_id
1 'polypeptide(L)'
;YSGKDSDYLINQKVFDTFYKSLKGKQILVYSGLFKEARNKLKNGDLDYLKEVDPTEYIYQIFYHWNQKEYLASEIFDLSEEEKSKINHQMIDEIDEEI
;
A
#
# COMPACT_ATOMS: atom_id res chain seq x y z
N TYR A 1 -21.85 9.32 14.23
CA TYR A 1 -22.17 10.28 13.16
C TYR A 1 -21.39 9.84 11.94
N SER A 2 -22.05 9.34 10.90
CA SER A 2 -21.38 8.97 9.65
C SER A 2 -21.25 10.23 8.82
N GLY A 3 -20.02 10.62 8.48
CA GLY A 3 -19.78 11.77 7.62
C GLY A 3 -20.36 11.51 6.24
N LYS A 4 -21.27 12.37 5.78
CA LYS A 4 -21.82 12.27 4.42
C LYS A 4 -20.87 12.93 3.43
N ASP A 5 -21.00 12.58 2.15
CA ASP A 5 -20.17 13.11 1.05
C ASP A 5 -20.14 14.65 1.01
N SER A 6 -21.24 15.30 1.39
CA SER A 6 -21.32 16.76 1.52
C SER A 6 -20.37 17.36 2.55
N ASP A 7 -20.01 16.59 3.59
CA ASP A 7 -19.27 17.09 4.75
C ASP A 7 -17.76 17.06 4.51
N TYR A 8 -17.29 16.13 3.67
CA TYR A 8 -15.87 15.91 3.42
C TYR A 8 -15.39 16.29 2.00
N LEU A 9 -16.30 16.51 1.04
CA LEU A 9 -15.97 16.95 -0.32
C LEU A 9 -15.93 18.48 -0.49
N ILE A 10 -15.93 19.24 0.59
CA ILE A 10 -15.98 20.71 0.56
C ILE A 10 -14.70 21.29 -0.07
N ASN A 11 -13.53 20.76 0.30
CA ASN A 11 -12.24 21.06 -0.31
C ASN A 11 -11.19 20.01 0.09
N GLN A 12 -10.02 20.04 -0.54
CA GLN A 12 -8.93 19.08 -0.29
C GLN A 12 -8.51 19.03 1.19
N LYS A 13 -8.39 20.18 1.87
CA LYS A 13 -7.95 20.23 3.27
C LYS A 13 -8.95 19.53 4.20
N VAL A 14 -10.24 19.74 3.98
CA VAL A 14 -11.31 19.08 4.73
C VAL A 14 -11.27 17.58 4.41
N PHE A 15 -11.19 17.20 3.14
CA PHE A 15 -11.06 15.81 2.72
C PHE A 15 -9.90 15.10 3.41
N ASP A 16 -8.69 15.67 3.34
CA ASP A 16 -7.47 15.09 3.94
C ASP A 16 -7.61 14.89 5.45
N THR A 17 -8.26 15.84 6.14
CA THR A 17 -8.48 15.78 7.59
C THR A 17 -9.43 14.63 7.93
N PHE A 18 -10.52 14.49 7.19
CA PHE A 18 -11.49 13.41 7.36
C PHE A 18 -10.86 12.05 7.01
N TYR A 19 -10.18 11.95 5.87
CA TYR A 19 -9.52 10.74 5.43
C TYR A 19 -8.47 10.27 6.45
N LYS A 20 -7.53 11.13 6.86
CA LYS A 20 -6.50 10.75 7.86
C LYS A 20 -7.09 10.32 9.21
N SER A 21 -8.22 10.91 9.60
CA SER A 21 -8.86 10.64 10.90
C SER A 21 -9.77 9.41 10.90
N LEU A 22 -10.28 9.03 9.73
CA LEU A 22 -11.30 7.98 9.55
C LEU A 22 -10.85 6.82 8.65
N LYS A 23 -9.68 6.89 8.00
CA LYS A 23 -9.06 5.78 7.26
C LYS A 23 -8.95 4.58 8.21
N GLY A 24 -9.28 3.39 7.71
CA GLY A 24 -9.35 2.15 8.51
C GLY A 24 -10.61 2.02 9.39
N LYS A 25 -11.50 3.03 9.47
CA LYS A 25 -12.75 2.94 10.24
C LYS A 25 -13.95 2.77 9.33
N GLN A 26 -14.88 1.89 9.71
CA GLN A 26 -16.10 1.53 8.97
C GLN A 26 -17.18 2.65 8.92
N ILE A 27 -16.78 3.93 8.95
CA ILE A 27 -17.64 5.11 9.14
C ILE A 27 -17.74 5.96 7.85
N LEU A 28 -16.84 5.76 6.88
CA LEU A 28 -16.89 6.45 5.59
C LEU A 28 -17.87 5.74 4.63
N VAL A 29 -18.98 6.41 4.32
CA VAL A 29 -19.95 5.92 3.34
C VAL A 29 -19.54 6.45 1.96
N TYR A 30 -18.99 5.59 1.12
CA TYR A 30 -18.61 5.94 -0.25
C TYR A 30 -19.84 5.94 -1.16
N SER A 31 -20.50 7.08 -1.33
CA SER A 31 -21.60 7.24 -2.30
C SER A 31 -21.15 8.03 -3.55
N GLY A 32 -21.96 8.01 -4.60
CA GLY A 32 -21.72 8.76 -5.84
C GLY A 32 -20.34 8.55 -6.47
N LEU A 33 -19.53 9.62 -6.49
CA LEU A 33 -18.20 9.71 -7.11
C LEU A 33 -17.24 8.60 -6.66
N PHE A 34 -17.28 8.22 -5.38
CA PHE A 34 -16.38 7.18 -4.86
C PHE A 34 -16.77 5.78 -5.29
N LYS A 35 -17.99 5.55 -5.78
CA LYS A 35 -18.40 4.24 -6.31
C LYS A 35 -17.62 3.92 -7.59
N GLU A 36 -17.47 4.90 -8.48
CA GLU A 36 -16.68 4.75 -9.70
C GLU A 36 -15.19 4.66 -9.39
N ALA A 37 -14.68 5.54 -8.52
CA ALA A 37 -13.28 5.51 -8.11
C ALA A 37 -12.91 4.18 -7.42
N ARG A 38 -13.81 3.61 -6.60
CA ARG A 38 -13.60 2.30 -5.96
C ARG A 38 -13.54 1.17 -6.98
N ASN A 39 -14.37 1.20 -8.02
CA ASN A 39 -14.31 0.20 -9.08
C ASN A 39 -12.99 0.31 -9.85
N LYS A 40 -12.56 1.52 -10.20
CA LYS A 40 -11.27 1.77 -10.84
C LYS A 40 -10.09 1.32 -9.96
N LEU A 41 -10.14 1.59 -8.66
CA LEU A 41 -9.14 1.12 -7.69
C LEU A 41 -9.08 -0.42 -7.66
N LYS A 42 -10.24 -1.10 -7.60
CA LYS A 42 -10.31 -2.57 -7.61
C LYS A 42 -9.80 -3.20 -8.91
N ASN A 43 -9.95 -2.50 -10.03
CA ASN A 43 -9.49 -2.97 -11.33
C ASN A 43 -8.01 -2.65 -11.60
N GLY A 44 -7.33 -1.93 -10.70
CA GLY A 44 -5.96 -1.45 -10.92
C GLY A 44 -5.87 -0.24 -11.87
N ASP A 45 -7.00 0.30 -12.34
CA ASP A 45 -7.02 1.46 -13.25
C ASP A 45 -6.43 2.72 -12.61
N LEU A 46 -6.28 2.75 -11.27
CA LEU A 46 -5.70 3.85 -10.49
C LEU A 46 -4.30 3.56 -9.96
N ASP A 47 -3.68 2.44 -10.34
CA ASP A 47 -2.37 2.02 -9.83
C ASP A 47 -1.26 3.04 -10.12
N TYR A 48 -1.40 3.84 -11.18
CA TYR A 48 -0.48 4.95 -11.49
C TYR A 48 -0.46 6.07 -10.44
N LEU A 49 -1.43 6.11 -9.52
CA LEU A 49 -1.47 7.05 -8.39
C LEU A 49 -0.80 6.48 -7.14
N LYS A 50 -0.46 5.18 -7.11
CA LYS A 50 0.24 4.57 -5.98
C LYS A 50 1.67 5.08 -5.93
N GLU A 51 2.16 5.28 -4.72
CA GLU A 51 3.59 5.52 -4.51
C GLU A 51 4.38 4.25 -4.85
N VAL A 52 5.54 4.44 -5.44
CA VAL A 52 6.48 3.35 -5.76
C VAL A 52 7.53 3.31 -4.66
N ASP A 53 7.88 2.11 -4.18
CA ASP A 53 8.95 1.97 -3.20
C ASP A 53 10.28 2.45 -3.80
N PRO A 54 10.91 3.50 -3.25
CA PRO A 54 12.21 3.98 -3.74
C PRO A 54 13.39 3.12 -3.29
N THR A 55 13.15 2.08 -2.47
CA THR A 55 14.20 1.23 -1.91
C THR A 55 14.75 0.28 -2.98
N GLU A 56 16.06 0.32 -3.17
CA GLU A 56 16.78 -0.60 -4.05
C GLU A 56 17.28 -1.81 -3.26
N TYR A 57 16.66 -2.96 -3.46
CA TYR A 57 17.15 -4.23 -2.95
C TYR A 57 18.27 -4.73 -3.86
N ILE A 58 19.43 -5.03 -3.26
CA ILE A 58 20.64 -5.45 -3.98
C ILE A 58 21.16 -6.83 -3.56
N TYR A 59 20.71 -7.34 -2.41
CA TYR A 59 21.15 -8.62 -1.86
C TYR A 59 19.98 -9.56 -1.56
N GLN A 60 20.21 -10.84 -1.75
CA GLN A 60 19.40 -11.92 -1.21
C GLN A 60 20.16 -12.63 -0.09
N ILE A 61 19.53 -12.77 1.08
CA ILE A 61 20.14 -13.41 2.25
C ILE A 61 19.35 -14.68 2.58
N PHE A 62 20.03 -15.82 2.62
CA PHE A 62 19.44 -17.10 3.00
C PHE A 62 19.74 -17.41 4.45
N TYR A 63 18.70 -17.71 5.22
CA TYR A 63 18.81 -18.23 6.58
C TYR A 63 18.37 -19.69 6.60
N HIS A 64 19.15 -20.55 7.25
CA HIS A 64 18.75 -21.92 7.53
C HIS A 64 18.37 -22.05 9.00
N TRP A 65 17.25 -22.73 9.26
CA TRP A 65 16.85 -23.07 10.63
C TRP A 65 17.60 -24.31 11.08
N ASN A 66 18.40 -24.20 12.13
CA ASN A 66 19.14 -25.32 12.70
C ASN A 66 19.20 -25.20 14.22
N GLN A 67 19.03 -26.32 14.93
CA GLN A 67 19.18 -26.41 16.39
C GLN A 67 18.51 -25.28 17.21
N LYS A 68 17.32 -24.82 16.77
CA LYS A 68 16.51 -23.75 17.39
C LYS A 68 16.99 -22.31 17.16
N GLU A 69 17.92 -22.10 16.23
CA GLU A 69 18.34 -20.77 15.80
C GLU A 69 18.36 -20.64 14.27
N TYR A 70 18.23 -19.40 13.77
CA TYR A 70 18.43 -19.08 12.36
C TYR A 70 19.89 -18.69 12.16
N LEU A 71 20.61 -19.46 11.36
CA LEU A 71 21.97 -19.16 10.98
C LEU A 71 21.95 -18.56 9.57
N ALA A 72 22.59 -17.39 9.40
CA ALA A 72 22.79 -16.80 8.09
C ALA A 72 23.71 -17.71 7.29
N SER A 73 23.20 -18.26 6.20
CA SER A 73 23.89 -19.24 5.37
C SER A 73 24.77 -18.53 4.35
N GLU A 74 24.15 -17.70 3.51
CA GLU A 74 24.72 -17.21 2.26
C GLU A 74 24.10 -15.85 1.90
N ILE A 75 24.91 -14.96 1.33
CA ILE A 75 24.49 -13.66 0.79
C ILE A 75 24.88 -13.64 -0.68
N PHE A 76 23.91 -13.34 -1.54
CA PHE A 76 24.13 -13.23 -2.99
C PHE A 76 23.76 -11.83 -3.47
N ASP A 77 24.56 -11.27 -4.37
CA ASP A 77 24.18 -10.12 -5.17
C ASP A 77 23.02 -10.51 -6.10
N LEU A 78 21.98 -9.68 -6.17
CA LEU A 78 20.89 -9.86 -7.12
C LEU A 78 21.37 -9.61 -8.55
N SER A 79 20.94 -10.46 -9.47
CA SER A 79 21.08 -10.20 -10.90
C SER A 79 20.18 -9.04 -11.35
N GLU A 80 20.49 -8.44 -12.50
CA GLU A 80 19.67 -7.34 -13.05
C GLU A 80 18.22 -7.76 -13.32
N GLU A 81 18.00 -9.02 -13.71
CA GLU A 81 16.65 -9.57 -13.89
C GLU A 81 15.87 -9.67 -12.58
N GLU A 82 16.54 -9.97 -11.46
CA GLU A 82 15.91 -10.06 -10.15
C GLU A 82 15.64 -8.68 -9.57
N LYS A 83 16.58 -7.74 -9.70
CA LYS A 83 16.38 -6.33 -9.32
C LYS A 83 15.18 -5.74 -10.03
N SER A 84 15.04 -5.98 -11.33
CA SER A 84 13.90 -5.49 -12.11
C SER A 84 12.56 -6.09 -11.68
N LYS A 85 12.54 -7.25 -11.02
CA LYS A 85 11.31 -7.89 -10.54
C LYS A 85 10.94 -7.44 -9.12
N ILE A 86 11.93 -7.14 -8.28
CA ILE A 86 11.76 -6.87 -6.85
C ILE A 86 11.68 -5.37 -6.55
N ASN A 87 12.49 -4.55 -7.22
CA ASN A 87 12.56 -3.12 -6.96
C ASN A 87 11.42 -2.39 -7.69
N HIS A 88 11.11 -1.17 -7.21
CA HIS A 88 10.08 -0.31 -7.80
C HIS A 88 8.68 -0.94 -7.86
N GLN A 89 8.38 -1.84 -6.93
CA GLN A 89 7.01 -2.31 -6.74
C GLN A 89 6.16 -1.17 -6.17
N MET A 90 4.87 -1.17 -6.56
CA MET A 90 3.91 -0.24 -5.97
C MET A 90 3.73 -0.58 -4.50
N ILE A 91 3.72 0.44 -3.66
CA ILE A 91 3.42 0.27 -2.25
C ILE A 91 1.93 -0.04 -2.17
N ASP A 92 1.62 -1.31 -1.86
CA ASP A 92 0.28 -1.65 -1.43
C ASP A 92 0.07 -1.00 -0.06
N GLU A 93 -0.85 -0.02 -0.01
CA GLU A 93 -1.28 0.51 1.27
C GLU A 93 -1.82 -0.66 2.09
N ILE A 94 -1.17 -0.98 3.21
CA ILE A 94 -1.65 -1.97 4.16
C ILE A 94 -2.99 -1.46 4.66
N ASP A 95 -4.09 -2.07 4.20
CA ASP A 95 -5.37 -1.95 4.86
C ASP A 95 -5.14 -2.49 6.28
N GLU A 96 -5.14 -1.62 7.28
CA GLU A 96 -5.20 -2.04 8.68
C GLU A 96 -6.44 -2.94 8.82
N GLU A 97 -6.22 -4.26 8.91
CA GLU A 97 -7.28 -5.20 9.27
C GLU A 97 -7.88 -4.73 10.61
N ILE A 98 -9.19 -4.46 10.59
CA ILE A 98 -10.00 -4.14 11.78
C ILE A 98 -10.22 -5.40 12.60
#